data_AF-A0A410TKQ5-F1
#
_entry.id   AF-A0A410TKQ5-F1
#
_cell.length_a   1.000
_cell.length_b   1.000
_cell.length_c   1.000
_cell.angle_alpha   90.00
_cell.angle_beta   90.00
_cell.angle_gamma   90.00
#
_symmetry.space_group_name_H-M   'P 1'
#
loop_
_entity.id
_entity.type
_entity.pdbx_description
1 polymer ?
#
loop_
_entity_poly.entity_id
_entity_poly.type
_entity_poly.pdbx_seq_one_letter_code
_entity_poly.pdbx_strand_id
1 'polypeptide(L)'
;MSGEDIYSRFGFRKFPKQVSFRSAKVQFTGTPTTLEIEAHIPDGTSIEATVVQEWSDAIEDPNYSQAITLQDGIQIEDLTEFEAGGEYVWVEFDLQSDTGEQFPGVLSYSLRR
;
A
#
# COMPACT_ATOMS: atom_id res chain seq x y z
N MET A 1 17.84 -7.46 -35.95
CA MET A 1 17.59 -8.64 -35.09
C MET A 1 16.42 -8.26 -34.20
N SER A 2 15.20 -8.61 -34.60
CA SER A 2 14.00 -8.30 -33.83
C SER A 2 14.02 -9.13 -32.56
N GLY A 3 13.79 -8.48 -31.41
CA GLY A 3 13.54 -9.20 -30.17
C GLY A 3 12.36 -10.13 -30.38
N GLU A 4 12.65 -11.42 -30.52
CA GLU A 4 11.64 -12.44 -30.34
C GLU A 4 11.24 -12.38 -28.88
N ASP A 5 10.15 -11.67 -28.64
CA ASP A 5 9.32 -11.82 -27.46
C ASP A 5 9.11 -13.32 -27.24
N ILE A 6 9.83 -13.87 -26.24
CA ILE A 6 9.81 -15.28 -25.78
C ILE A 6 8.42 -15.72 -25.29
N TYR A 7 7.43 -14.83 -25.37
CA TYR A 7 6.08 -14.88 -24.84
C TYR A 7 5.11 -15.71 -25.69
N SER A 8 5.52 -16.21 -26.85
CA SER A 8 4.63 -16.96 -27.76
C SER A 8 4.67 -18.49 -27.61
N ARG A 9 5.55 -19.08 -26.79
CA ARG A 9 5.68 -20.55 -26.73
C ARG A 9 4.93 -21.28 -25.61
N PHE A 10 4.62 -20.66 -24.45
CA PHE A 10 4.01 -21.40 -23.31
C PHE A 10 3.04 -20.60 -22.39
N GLY A 11 2.31 -19.63 -22.92
CA GLY A 11 0.88 -19.42 -22.56
C GLY A 11 0.42 -19.12 -21.12
N PHE A 12 1.22 -18.53 -20.21
CA PHE A 12 0.69 -17.99 -18.94
C PHE A 12 1.29 -16.62 -18.60
N ARG A 13 0.44 -15.60 -18.39
CA ARG A 13 0.87 -14.34 -17.77
C ARG A 13 1.09 -14.60 -16.30
N LYS A 14 2.34 -14.54 -15.85
CA LYS A 14 2.67 -14.51 -14.42
C LYS A 14 2.94 -13.08 -14.01
N PHE A 15 2.18 -12.61 -13.03
CA PHE A 15 2.48 -11.39 -12.30
C PHE A 15 3.75 -11.58 -11.45
N PRO A 16 4.45 -10.50 -11.07
CA PRO A 16 5.48 -10.58 -10.04
C PRO A 16 4.90 -11.19 -8.75
N LYS A 17 5.75 -11.83 -7.94
CA LYS A 17 5.31 -12.37 -6.63
C LYS A 17 5.13 -11.29 -5.57
N GLN A 18 5.81 -10.18 -5.72
CA GLN A 18 5.77 -9.06 -4.80
C GLN A 18 5.93 -7.75 -5.56
N VAL A 19 5.12 -6.75 -5.20
CA VAL A 19 5.25 -5.37 -5.63
C VAL A 19 5.01 -4.47 -4.42
N SER A 20 5.86 -3.47 -4.26
CA SER A 20 5.68 -2.44 -3.25
C SER A 20 5.53 -1.09 -3.92
N PHE A 21 4.60 -0.26 -3.45
CA PHE A 21 4.46 1.12 -3.89
C PHE A 21 4.04 2.01 -2.73
N ARG A 22 4.20 3.32 -2.90
CA ARG A 22 3.79 4.30 -1.90
C ARG A 22 2.96 5.42 -2.52
N SER A 23 2.05 5.98 -1.74
CA SER A 23 1.31 7.17 -2.11
C SER A 23 2.21 8.40 -2.20
N ALA A 24 1.67 9.49 -2.73
CA ALA A 24 2.26 10.80 -2.52
C ALA A 24 2.28 11.14 -1.02
N LYS A 25 3.32 11.84 -0.58
CA LYS A 25 3.34 12.50 0.73
C LYS A 25 2.31 13.63 0.72
N VAL A 26 1.45 13.66 1.73
CA VAL A 26 0.44 14.69 1.90
C VAL A 26 0.75 15.46 3.17
N GLN A 27 0.75 16.79 3.08
CA GLN A 27 0.89 17.61 4.27
C GLN A 27 -0.41 17.56 5.07
N PHE A 28 -0.34 17.10 6.32
CA PHE A 28 -1.53 16.91 7.16
C PHE A 28 -1.48 17.88 8.34
N THR A 29 -2.35 18.90 8.34
CA THR A 29 -2.35 19.96 9.39
C THR A 29 -3.04 19.54 10.69
N GLY A 30 -3.23 18.25 10.91
CA GLY A 30 -3.85 17.65 12.09
C GLY A 30 -3.41 16.19 12.29
N THR A 31 -4.08 15.46 13.17
CA THR A 31 -3.85 14.01 13.33
C THR A 31 -4.68 13.26 12.29
N PRO A 32 -4.10 12.41 11.43
CA PRO A 32 -4.88 11.45 10.65
C PRO A 32 -5.51 10.44 11.62
N THR A 33 -6.81 10.21 11.50
CA THR A 33 -7.58 9.34 12.42
C THR A 33 -8.17 8.13 11.73
N THR A 34 -8.35 8.19 10.42
CA THR A 34 -9.02 7.12 9.68
C THR A 34 -8.38 6.92 8.31
N LEU A 35 -8.19 5.65 7.96
CA LEU A 35 -7.83 5.21 6.62
C LEU A 35 -8.99 4.42 6.02
N GLU A 36 -9.49 4.87 4.88
CA GLU A 36 -10.45 4.12 4.07
C GLU A 36 -9.71 3.55 2.85
N ILE A 37 -9.76 2.24 2.65
CA ILE A 37 -9.15 1.56 1.50
C ILE A 37 -10.16 0.63 0.86
N GLU A 38 -10.22 0.68 -0.46
CA GLU A 38 -10.89 -0.34 -1.28
C GLU A 38 -9.83 -1.19 -1.97
N ALA A 39 -9.84 -2.49 -1.70
CA ALA A 39 -8.90 -3.45 -2.25
C ALA A 39 -9.63 -4.60 -2.95
N HIS A 40 -8.97 -5.18 -3.95
CA HIS A 40 -9.30 -6.48 -4.50
C HIS A 40 -8.21 -7.48 -4.13
N ILE A 41 -8.56 -8.48 -3.33
CA ILE A 41 -7.62 -9.48 -2.80
C ILE A 41 -8.12 -10.88 -3.14
N PRO A 42 -7.76 -11.40 -4.32
CA PRO A 42 -8.06 -12.77 -4.69
C PRO A 42 -7.41 -13.80 -3.76
N ASP A 43 -7.95 -15.03 -3.74
CA ASP A 43 -7.38 -16.14 -2.96
C ASP A 43 -5.91 -16.40 -3.30
N GLY A 44 -5.08 -16.61 -2.27
CA GLY A 44 -3.63 -16.82 -2.44
C GLY A 44 -2.84 -15.54 -2.75
N THR A 45 -3.43 -14.38 -2.45
CA THR A 45 -2.77 -13.07 -2.50
C THR A 45 -3.00 -12.30 -1.19
N SER A 46 -2.20 -11.27 -0.93
CA SER A 46 -2.37 -10.40 0.24
C SER A 46 -1.91 -8.97 -0.03
N ILE A 47 -2.45 -8.04 0.75
CA ILE A 47 -1.99 -6.65 0.80
C ILE A 47 -1.77 -6.26 2.26
N GLU A 48 -0.59 -5.73 2.55
CA GLU A 48 -0.31 -4.99 3.77
C GLU A 48 -0.20 -3.52 3.43
N ALA A 49 -0.90 -2.67 4.19
CA ALA A 49 -0.80 -1.23 4.09
C ALA A 49 -0.13 -0.69 5.36
N THR A 50 0.88 0.17 5.20
CA THR A 50 1.52 0.86 6.32
C THR A 50 1.27 2.35 6.16
N VAL A 51 0.54 2.95 7.10
CA VAL A 51 0.43 4.42 7.17
C VAL A 51 1.66 4.92 7.89
N VAL A 52 2.29 5.97 7.36
CA VAL A 52 3.54 6.51 7.88
C VAL A 52 3.41 8.02 8.06
N GLN A 53 3.91 8.54 9.18
CA GLN A 53 3.95 9.98 9.49
C GLN A 53 5.39 10.41 9.81
N GLU A 54 5.80 11.52 9.20
CA GLU A 54 7.12 12.12 9.32
C GLU A 54 7.01 13.59 9.76
N TRP A 55 7.97 14.04 10.56
CA TRP A 55 8.15 15.44 10.92
C TRP A 55 9.36 16.01 10.18
N SER A 56 9.31 17.29 9.81
CA SER A 56 10.40 18.01 9.10
C SER A 56 11.79 17.80 9.72
N ASP A 57 11.81 17.64 11.04
CA ASP A 57 13.01 17.64 11.86
C ASP A 57 13.44 16.21 12.26
N ALA A 58 12.81 15.17 11.73
CA ALA A 58 13.17 13.78 11.99
C ALA A 58 14.46 13.42 11.25
N ILE A 59 15.56 13.27 12.01
CA ILE A 59 16.91 13.07 11.45
C ILE A 59 17.14 11.61 11.01
N GLU A 60 16.44 10.60 11.55
CA GLU A 60 16.76 9.18 11.23
C GLU A 60 15.61 8.18 11.00
N ASP A 61 14.33 8.44 11.29
CA ASP A 61 13.25 7.48 11.00
C ASP A 61 11.88 8.19 10.86
N PRO A 62 10.89 7.63 10.14
CA PRO A 62 9.52 8.09 10.28
C PRO A 62 9.11 7.95 11.74
N ASN A 63 8.63 9.04 12.34
CA ASN A 63 8.39 9.08 13.79
C ASN A 63 7.26 8.13 14.21
N TYR A 64 6.33 7.82 13.30
CA TYR A 64 5.19 6.93 13.56
C TYR A 64 4.81 6.13 12.30
N SER A 65 4.50 4.86 12.48
CA SER A 65 3.93 4.01 11.43
C SER A 65 2.97 2.99 12.02
N GLN A 66 1.88 2.70 11.30
CA GLN A 66 0.88 1.71 11.67
C GLN A 66 0.64 0.76 10.51
N ALA A 67 0.90 -0.53 10.72
CA ALA A 67 0.66 -1.59 9.75
C ALA A 67 -0.79 -2.10 9.84
N ILE A 68 -1.39 -2.35 8.68
CA ILE A 68 -2.79 -2.73 8.50
C ILE A 68 -2.82 -3.88 7.49
N THR A 69 -3.29 -5.04 7.94
CA THR A 69 -3.57 -6.16 7.04
C THR A 69 -4.94 -5.97 6.41
N LEU A 70 -5.00 -5.93 5.09
CA LEU A 70 -6.25 -5.70 4.35
C LEU A 70 -6.98 -7.00 4.03
N GLN A 71 -8.30 -6.92 4.01
CA GLN A 71 -9.25 -7.89 3.45
C GLN A 71 -9.79 -7.43 2.07
N ASP A 72 -10.41 -8.34 1.33
CA ASP A 72 -11.08 -8.00 0.07
C ASP A 72 -12.28 -7.05 0.33
N GLY A 73 -12.43 -6.03 -0.51
CA GLY A 73 -13.50 -5.03 -0.42
C GLY A 73 -13.07 -3.72 0.24
N ILE A 74 -14.08 -2.99 0.76
CA ILE A 74 -13.90 -1.68 1.41
C ILE A 74 -13.68 -1.88 2.90
N GLN A 75 -12.62 -1.25 3.42
CA GLN A 75 -12.26 -1.24 4.83
C GLN A 75 -12.08 0.19 5.33
N ILE A 76 -12.40 0.38 6.61
CA ILE A 76 -12.25 1.64 7.33
C ILE A 76 -11.53 1.31 8.63
N GLU A 77 -10.32 1.81 8.77
CA GLU A 77 -9.42 1.49 9.87
C GLU A 77 -9.10 2.75 10.68
N ASP A 78 -9.16 2.61 12.00
CA ASP A 78 -8.79 3.67 12.93
C ASP A 78 -7.26 3.76 13.05
N LEU A 79 -6.75 4.98 12.95
CA LEU A 79 -5.34 5.30 13.07
C LEU A 79 -5.07 5.81 14.49
N THR A 80 -4.39 5.01 15.30
CA THR A 80 -4.22 5.27 16.74
C THR A 80 -2.80 5.63 17.13
N GLU A 81 -1.83 5.40 16.26
CA GLU A 81 -0.41 5.60 16.55
C GLU A 81 0.11 6.97 16.09
N PHE A 82 -0.79 7.89 15.68
CA PHE A 82 -0.42 9.16 15.07
C PHE A 82 -0.64 10.35 15.99
N GLU A 83 0.22 11.36 15.88
CA GLU A 83 0.14 12.58 16.68
C GLU A 83 -0.22 13.81 15.82
N ALA A 84 -0.78 14.82 16.49
CA ALA A 84 -1.05 16.12 15.85
C ALA A 84 0.26 16.87 15.60
N GLY A 85 0.41 17.44 14.40
CA GLY A 85 1.53 18.31 14.06
C GLY A 85 2.62 17.67 13.20
N GLY A 86 2.52 16.36 12.89
CA GLY A 86 3.35 15.74 11.86
C GLY A 86 3.27 16.51 10.54
N GLU A 87 4.37 16.56 9.80
CA GLU A 87 4.44 17.39 8.59
C GLU A 87 3.84 16.63 7.40
N TYR A 88 4.25 15.38 7.20
CA TYR A 88 3.82 14.58 6.05
C TYR A 88 3.28 13.23 6.49
N VAL A 89 2.21 12.79 5.81
CA VAL A 89 1.63 11.46 5.94
C VAL A 89 1.56 10.80 4.56
N TRP A 90 1.87 9.51 4.49
CA TRP A 90 1.69 8.70 3.28
C TRP A 90 1.31 7.27 3.66
N VAL A 91 0.92 6.48 2.65
CA VAL A 91 0.61 5.06 2.80
C VAL A 91 1.54 4.27 1.89
N GLU A 92 2.18 3.26 2.44
CA GLU A 92 2.98 2.26 1.74
C GLU A 92 2.15 0.99 1.60
N PHE A 93 2.23 0.34 0.44
CA PHE A 93 1.47 -0.86 0.15
C PHE A 93 2.42 -1.95 -0.34
N ASP A 94 2.34 -3.11 0.31
CA ASP A 94 3.06 -4.32 -0.05
C ASP A 94 2.06 -5.37 -0.53
N LEU A 95 2.13 -5.66 -1.83
CA LEU A 95 1.24 -6.59 -2.52
C LEU A 95 1.99 -7.90 -2.76
N GLN A 96 1.39 -9.01 -2.37
CA GLN A 96 1.99 -10.33 -2.49
C GLN A 96 1.07 -11.32 -3.21
N SER A 97 1.69 -12.24 -3.95
CA SER A 97 1.02 -13.35 -4.63
C SER A 97 1.85 -14.62 -4.47
N ASP A 98 1.23 -15.68 -3.96
CA ASP A 98 1.90 -16.94 -3.68
C ASP A 98 2.42 -17.60 -4.97
N THR A 99 1.58 -17.58 -6.00
CA THR A 99 1.79 -18.31 -7.27
C THR A 99 2.21 -17.41 -8.43
N GLY A 100 1.89 -16.11 -8.36
CA GLY A 100 2.01 -15.16 -9.46
C GLY A 100 0.95 -15.33 -10.55
N GLU A 101 -0.06 -16.20 -10.35
CA GLU A 101 -1.15 -16.40 -11.33
C GLU A 101 -2.25 -15.34 -11.19
N GLN A 102 -2.49 -14.88 -9.97
CA GLN A 102 -3.36 -13.77 -9.63
C GLN A 102 -2.54 -12.68 -8.95
N PHE A 103 -3.02 -11.44 -8.96
CA PHE A 103 -2.34 -10.34 -8.30
C PHE A 103 -3.36 -9.42 -7.62
N PRO A 104 -3.13 -9.04 -6.36
CA PRO A 104 -4.04 -8.18 -5.65
C PRO A 104 -3.92 -6.74 -6.18
N GLY A 105 -4.87 -5.88 -5.82
CA GLY A 105 -4.86 -4.49 -6.24
C GLY A 105 -5.53 -3.56 -5.24
N VAL A 106 -4.98 -2.36 -5.10
CA VAL A 106 -5.64 -1.25 -4.39
C VAL A 106 -6.42 -0.45 -5.42
N LEU A 107 -7.74 -0.35 -5.24
CA LEU A 107 -8.65 0.35 -6.16
C LEU A 107 -8.74 1.84 -5.78
N SER A 108 -8.85 2.12 -4.49
CA SER A 108 -8.86 3.48 -3.96
C SER A 108 -8.35 3.52 -2.52
N TYR A 109 -7.87 4.69 -2.09
CA TYR A 109 -7.55 4.95 -0.68
C TYR A 109 -7.82 6.42 -0.33
N SER A 110 -8.16 6.68 0.93
CA SER A 110 -8.40 8.01 1.47
C SER A 110 -7.97 8.09 2.93
N LEU A 111 -7.15 9.09 3.26
CA LEU A 111 -6.82 9.46 4.64
C LEU A 111 -7.77 10.58 5.10
N ARG A 112 -8.35 10.42 6.29
CA ARG A 112 -9.28 11.38 6.89
C ARG A 112 -8.88 11.72 8.33
N ARG A 113 -9.49 12.79 8.84
CA ARG A 113 -9.40 13.26 10.22
C ARG A 113 -10.75 13.06 10.91
#